data_AF-A0A3D3RF98-F1
#
_entry.id   AF-A0A3D3RF98-F1
#
_cell.length_a   1.000
_cell.length_b   1.000
_cell.length_c   1.000
_cell.angle_alpha   90.00
_cell.angle_beta   90.00
_cell.angle_gamma   90.00
#
_symmetry.space_group_name_H-M   'P 1'
#
loop_
_entity.id
_entity.type
_entity.pdbx_description
1 polymer ?
#
loop_
_entity_poly.entity_id
_entity_poly.type
_entity_poly.pdbx_seq_one_letter_code
_entity_poly.pdbx_strand_id
1 'polypeptide(L)'
;MFFLMRHMLQRIVKMLKQRCVFLTVLLLAVCHSIANAEEVRVETPAALQSAVKSAQPGDVIKIVGADWSDVKIKLYLEGTKEKPITVQSQIAFTGASELNLLGEYVVLDGFTFRNG
;
A
#
# COMPACT_ATOMS: atom_id res chain seq x y z
N MET A 1 -5.27 37.30 50.02
CA MET A 1 -4.24 36.33 49.55
C MET A 1 -4.85 35.11 48.84
N PHE A 2 -5.84 34.41 49.43
CA PHE A 2 -6.44 33.18 48.86
C PHE A 2 -7.12 33.34 47.48
N PHE A 3 -7.73 34.49 47.20
CA PHE A 3 -8.43 34.73 45.92
C PHE A 3 -7.47 34.82 44.72
N LEU A 4 -6.31 35.47 44.89
CA LEU A 4 -5.28 35.55 43.85
C LEU A 4 -4.70 34.17 43.51
N MET A 5 -4.47 33.33 44.53
CA MET A 5 -3.88 32.00 44.35
C MET A 5 -4.81 31.05 43.59
N ARG A 6 -6.12 31.08 43.87
CA ARG A 6 -7.13 30.30 43.12
C ARG A 6 -7.21 30.72 41.65
N HIS A 7 -7.13 32.03 41.39
CA HIS A 7 -7.20 32.57 40.03
C HIS A 7 -5.91 32.28 39.22
N MET A 8 -4.74 32.30 39.87
CA MET A 8 -3.46 31.88 39.31
C MET A 8 -3.46 30.38 38.95
N LEU A 9 -3.95 29.53 39.87
CA LEU A 9 -4.03 28.09 39.68
C LEU A 9 -4.91 27.72 38.48
N GLN A 10 -6.07 28.37 38.31
CA GLN A 10 -6.94 28.14 37.15
C GLN A 10 -6.30 28.56 35.82
N ARG A 11 -5.49 29.63 35.80
CA ARG A 11 -4.75 30.04 34.60
C ARG A 11 -3.69 29.00 34.22
N ILE A 12 -2.96 28.46 35.21
CA ILE A 12 -1.95 27.42 34.99
C ILE A 12 -2.57 26.12 34.46
N VAL A 13 -3.69 25.65 35.06
CA VAL A 13 -4.39 24.45 34.57
C VAL A 13 -4.93 24.65 33.14
N LYS A 14 -5.46 25.83 32.83
CA LYS A 14 -5.95 26.16 31.47
C LYS A 14 -4.81 26.15 30.45
N MET A 15 -3.65 26.72 30.79
CA MET A 15 -2.45 26.71 29.94
C MET A 15 -1.88 25.29 29.75
N LEU A 16 -1.86 24.46 30.80
CA LEU A 16 -1.43 23.05 30.71
C LEU A 16 -2.37 22.25 29.82
N LYS A 17 -3.69 22.39 29.99
CA LYS A 17 -4.71 21.70 29.17
C LYS A 17 -4.61 22.11 27.70
N GLN A 18 -4.37 23.39 27.43
CA GLN A 18 -4.26 23.91 26.06
C GLN A 18 -2.99 23.45 25.36
N ARG A 19 -1.87 23.28 26.10
CA ARG A 19 -0.65 22.65 25.59
C ARG A 19 -0.83 21.15 25.34
N CYS A 20 -1.53 20.42 26.22
CA CYS A 20 -1.84 19.01 26.03
C CYS A 20 -2.71 18.77 24.79
N VAL A 21 -3.74 19.60 24.57
CA VAL A 21 -4.61 19.54 23.38
C VAL A 21 -3.81 19.82 22.11
N PHE A 22 -2.93 20.82 22.12
CA PHE A 22 -2.08 21.13 20.97
C PHE A 22 -1.11 19.97 20.64
N LEU A 23 -0.55 19.33 21.67
CA LEU A 23 0.34 18.17 21.52
C LEU A 23 -0.40 16.95 20.93
N THR A 24 -1.66 16.71 21.35
CA THR A 24 -2.47 15.61 20.83
C THR A 24 -2.89 15.83 19.38
N VAL A 25 -3.23 17.06 19.00
CA VAL A 25 -3.53 17.42 17.60
C VAL A 25 -2.29 17.26 16.71
N LEU A 26 -1.10 17.65 17.20
CA LEU A 26 0.15 17.48 16.46
C LEU A 26 0.49 15.99 16.23
N LEU A 27 0.26 15.12 17.22
CA LEU A 27 0.46 13.67 17.12
C LEU A 27 -0.47 12.99 16.10
N LEU A 28 -1.73 13.45 15.99
CA LEU A 28 -2.70 12.91 15.03
C LEU A 28 -2.39 13.29 13.57
N ALA A 29 -1.73 14.43 13.35
CA ALA A 29 -1.37 14.89 12.01
C ALA A 29 -0.26 14.04 11.36
N VAL A 30 0.66 13.47 12.15
CA VAL A 30 1.78 12.65 11.63
C VAL A 30 1.33 11.26 11.16
N CYS A 31 0.18 10.77 11.63
CA CYS A 31 -0.31 9.42 11.33
C CYS A 31 -0.96 9.28 9.94
N HIS A 32 -1.30 10.39 9.26
CA HIS A 32 -1.97 10.36 7.96
C HIS A 32 -1.05 10.00 6.78
N SER A 33 0.27 9.97 6.97
CA SER A 33 1.22 9.80 5.87
C SER A 33 1.58 8.34 5.54
N ILE A 34 0.97 7.35 6.20
CA ILE A 34 1.39 5.92 6.13
C ILE A 34 0.38 5.03 5.38
N ALA A 35 -0.56 5.62 4.63
CA ALA A 35 -1.69 4.88 4.05
C ALA A 35 -1.94 5.16 2.56
N ASN A 36 -0.88 5.33 1.75
CA ASN A 36 -1.04 5.27 0.30
C ASN A 36 -0.66 3.87 -0.17
N ALA A 37 -1.64 3.15 -0.71
CA ALA A 37 -1.38 1.99 -1.55
C ALA A 37 -0.58 2.46 -2.77
N GLU A 38 0.60 1.88 -3.00
CA GLU A 38 1.46 2.30 -4.11
C GLU A 38 1.06 1.56 -5.39
N GLU A 39 0.76 2.31 -6.47
CA GLU A 39 0.55 1.74 -7.80
C GLU A 39 1.90 1.69 -8.54
N VAL A 40 2.42 0.47 -8.76
CA VAL A 40 3.68 0.24 -9.45
C VAL A 40 3.41 -0.24 -10.87
N ARG A 41 3.79 0.56 -11.86
CA ARG A 41 3.70 0.19 -13.29
C ARG A 41 4.94 -0.59 -13.73
N VAL A 42 4.74 -1.69 -14.44
CA VAL A 42 5.81 -2.54 -14.97
C VAL A 42 5.54 -2.89 -16.43
N GLU A 43 6.58 -2.84 -17.25
CA GLU A 43 6.50 -3.14 -18.70
C GLU A 43 7.32 -4.37 -19.10
N THR A 44 8.15 -4.90 -18.19
CA THR A 44 8.99 -6.06 -18.46
C THR A 44 8.86 -7.13 -17.37
N PRO A 45 9.10 -8.41 -17.70
CA PRO A 45 9.10 -9.49 -16.70
C PRO A 45 10.11 -9.24 -15.56
N ALA A 46 11.27 -8.64 -15.85
CA ALA A 46 12.27 -8.30 -14.85
C ALA A 46 11.76 -7.21 -13.88
N ALA A 47 11.08 -6.18 -14.40
CA ALA A 47 10.46 -5.15 -13.58
C ALA A 47 9.34 -5.73 -12.71
N LEU A 48 8.52 -6.64 -13.26
CA LEU A 48 7.50 -7.36 -12.50
C LEU A 48 8.12 -8.14 -11.34
N GLN A 49 9.22 -8.86 -11.58
CA GLN A 49 9.88 -9.63 -10.52
C GLN A 49 10.44 -8.75 -9.41
N SER A 50 10.96 -7.56 -9.75
CA SER A 50 11.40 -6.58 -8.76
C SER A 50 10.23 -6.03 -7.96
N ALA A 51 9.13 -5.66 -8.64
CA ALA A 51 7.92 -5.15 -7.99
C ALA A 51 7.31 -6.17 -7.02
N VAL A 52 7.26 -7.45 -7.42
CA VAL A 52 6.77 -8.55 -6.57
C VAL A 52 7.59 -8.69 -5.29
N LYS A 53 8.92 -8.52 -5.37
CA LYS A 53 9.81 -8.61 -4.19
C LYS A 53 9.64 -7.47 -3.20
N SER A 54 9.19 -6.30 -3.66
CA SER A 54 9.01 -5.10 -2.83
C SER A 54 7.57 -4.87 -2.38
N ALA A 55 6.61 -5.61 -2.96
CA ALA A 55 5.18 -5.38 -2.72
C ALA A 55 4.78 -5.63 -1.27
N GLN A 56 3.90 -4.76 -0.77
CA GLN A 56 3.33 -4.81 0.56
C GLN A 56 1.80 -5.00 0.49
N PRO A 57 1.16 -5.52 1.55
CA PRO A 57 -0.29 -5.64 1.62
C PRO A 57 -1.02 -4.34 1.28
N GLY A 58 -1.86 -4.39 0.23
CA GLY A 58 -2.62 -3.25 -0.28
C GLY A 58 -2.06 -2.65 -1.57
N ASP A 59 -0.85 -3.02 -2.00
CA ASP A 59 -0.25 -2.48 -3.22
C ASP A 59 -0.92 -2.98 -4.50
N VAL A 60 -0.74 -2.21 -5.57
CA VAL A 60 -1.24 -2.53 -6.91
C VAL A 60 -0.07 -2.57 -7.89
N ILE A 61 0.20 -3.74 -8.47
CA ILE A 61 1.18 -3.89 -9.56
C ILE A 61 0.41 -3.91 -10.88
N LYS A 62 0.75 -3.00 -11.80
CA LYS A 62 0.07 -2.87 -13.09
C LYS A 62 1.02 -3.20 -14.24
N ILE A 63 0.75 -4.30 -14.92
CA ILE A 63 1.45 -4.75 -16.12
C ILE A 63 0.83 -4.05 -17.33
N VAL A 64 1.64 -3.25 -18.02
CA VAL A 64 1.24 -2.45 -19.18
C VAL A 64 2.27 -2.56 -20.29
N GLY A 65 1.96 -2.03 -21.47
CA GLY A 65 2.85 -2.01 -22.62
C GLY A 65 2.53 -3.09 -23.64
N ALA A 66 3.56 -3.77 -24.14
CA ALA A 66 3.43 -4.79 -25.18
C ALA A 66 3.09 -6.19 -24.61
N ASP A 67 2.47 -7.02 -25.45
CA ASP A 67 2.20 -8.44 -25.15
C ASP A 67 3.50 -9.21 -24.85
N TRP A 68 3.41 -10.20 -23.96
CA TRP A 68 4.55 -11.05 -23.59
C TRP A 68 4.36 -12.46 -24.15
N SER A 69 5.39 -13.01 -24.81
CA SER A 69 5.35 -14.36 -25.40
C SER A 69 6.29 -15.32 -24.69
N ASP A 70 5.84 -16.58 -24.54
CA ASP A 70 6.61 -17.71 -24.02
C ASP A 70 7.25 -17.43 -22.64
N VAL A 71 6.53 -16.68 -21.79
CA VAL A 71 7.00 -16.27 -20.46
C VAL A 71 6.48 -17.18 -19.36
N LYS A 72 7.36 -17.55 -18.43
CA LYS A 72 6.98 -18.29 -17.22
C LYS A 72 7.08 -17.39 -16.01
N ILE A 73 5.93 -17.01 -15.48
CA ILE A 73 5.83 -16.06 -14.37
C ILE A 73 5.49 -16.83 -13.09
N LYS A 74 6.26 -16.55 -12.04
CA LYS A 74 5.98 -17.02 -10.68
C LYS A 74 5.81 -15.81 -9.79
N LEU A 75 4.60 -15.63 -9.27
CA LEU A 75 4.28 -14.58 -8.32
C LEU A 75 4.25 -15.19 -6.93
N TYR A 76 5.10 -14.69 -6.02
CA TYR A 76 5.04 -15.02 -4.60
C TYR A 76 4.68 -13.74 -3.85
N LEU A 77 3.44 -13.66 -3.38
CA LEU A 77 2.87 -12.44 -2.80
C LEU A 77 2.03 -12.80 -1.57
N GLU A 78 2.20 -12.06 -0.49
CA GLU A 78 1.48 -12.26 0.76
C GLU A 78 0.74 -10.98 1.15
N GLY A 79 -0.53 -10.88 0.78
CA GLY A 79 -1.42 -9.82 1.24
C GLY A 79 -2.06 -10.16 2.59
N THR A 80 -2.99 -9.32 3.04
CA THR A 80 -3.88 -9.65 4.15
C THR A 80 -5.34 -9.58 3.72
N LYS A 81 -6.23 -10.14 4.53
CA LYS A 81 -7.68 -10.09 4.29
C LYS A 81 -8.20 -8.66 4.13
N GLU A 82 -7.66 -7.72 4.90
CA GLU A 82 -8.04 -6.30 4.86
C GLU A 82 -7.36 -5.54 3.72
N LYS A 83 -6.16 -6.00 3.32
CA LYS A 83 -5.31 -5.33 2.33
C LYS A 83 -4.70 -6.38 1.38
N PRO A 84 -5.48 -6.89 0.42
CA PRO A 84 -4.94 -7.80 -0.58
C PRO A 84 -3.95 -7.08 -1.49
N ILE A 85 -3.00 -7.82 -2.06
CA ILE A 85 -2.12 -7.31 -3.12
C ILE A 85 -2.81 -7.54 -4.45
N THR A 86 -2.90 -6.52 -5.29
CA THR A 86 -3.55 -6.64 -6.62
C THR A 86 -2.50 -6.63 -7.72
N VAL A 87 -2.54 -7.61 -8.61
CA VAL A 87 -1.76 -7.62 -9.85
C VAL A 87 -2.74 -7.48 -11.00
N GLN A 88 -2.63 -6.38 -11.75
CA GLN A 88 -3.47 -6.08 -12.90
C GLN A 88 -2.65 -6.22 -14.18
N SER A 89 -3.23 -6.86 -15.20
CA SER A 89 -2.68 -6.87 -16.54
C SER A 89 -3.60 -6.13 -17.51
N GLN A 90 -3.00 -5.37 -18.43
CA GLN A 90 -3.68 -4.81 -19.59
C GLN A 90 -3.14 -5.37 -20.92
N ILE A 91 -2.20 -6.32 -20.84
CA ILE A 91 -1.56 -6.95 -21.99
C ILE A 91 -2.00 -8.41 -22.13
N ALA A 92 -1.73 -9.00 -23.29
CA ALA A 92 -1.90 -10.44 -23.49
C ALA A 92 -0.60 -11.22 -23.27
N PHE A 93 -0.75 -12.45 -22.80
CA PHE A 93 0.30 -13.46 -22.69
C PHE A 93 0.09 -14.51 -23.79
N THR A 94 1.12 -14.78 -24.57
CA THR A 94 1.03 -15.65 -25.76
C THR A 94 2.03 -16.79 -25.77
N GLY A 95 1.83 -17.78 -26.63
CA GLY A 95 2.74 -18.93 -26.77
C GLY A 95 2.71 -19.81 -25.51
N ALA A 96 3.85 -20.43 -25.20
CA ALA A 96 4.03 -21.30 -24.04
C ALA A 96 4.16 -20.51 -22.71
N SER A 97 3.29 -19.51 -22.53
CA SER A 97 3.24 -18.67 -21.34
C SER A 97 2.48 -19.32 -20.20
N GLU A 98 2.99 -19.15 -18.99
CA GLU A 98 2.43 -19.76 -17.78
C GLU A 98 2.50 -18.77 -16.62
N LEU A 99 1.44 -18.70 -15.82
CA LEU A 99 1.39 -17.92 -14.59
C LEU A 99 1.11 -18.83 -13.40
N ASN A 100 2.07 -18.88 -12.49
CA ASN A 100 1.95 -19.56 -11.20
C ASN A 100 1.84 -18.53 -10.08
N LEU A 101 0.70 -18.54 -9.40
CA LEU A 101 0.46 -17.72 -8.22
C LEU A 101 0.71 -18.53 -6.94
N LEU A 102 1.56 -18.00 -6.08
CA LEU A 102 1.91 -18.54 -4.76
C LEU A 102 1.67 -17.46 -3.70
N GLY A 103 1.19 -17.88 -2.53
CA GLY A 103 0.90 -17.01 -1.40
C GLY A 103 -0.60 -16.80 -1.16
N GLU A 104 -0.94 -15.77 -0.38
CA GLU A 104 -2.29 -15.56 0.16
C GLU A 104 -2.78 -14.13 -0.08
N TYR A 105 -4.11 -13.98 -0.18
CA TYR A 105 -4.78 -12.68 -0.35
C TYR A 105 -4.23 -11.85 -1.52
N VAL A 106 -4.11 -12.50 -2.69
CA VAL A 106 -3.69 -11.85 -3.94
C VAL A 106 -4.86 -11.84 -4.91
N VAL A 107 -5.07 -10.69 -5.56
CA VAL A 107 -6.08 -10.51 -6.60
C VAL A 107 -5.38 -10.41 -7.95
N LEU A 108 -5.75 -11.27 -8.89
CA LEU A 108 -5.34 -11.16 -10.30
C LEU A 108 -6.49 -10.57 -11.10
N ASP A 109 -6.22 -9.54 -11.89
CA ASP A 109 -7.22 -8.84 -12.71
C ASP A 109 -6.70 -8.56 -14.13
N GLY A 110 -7.58 -8.66 -15.13
CA GLY A 110 -7.28 -8.32 -16.52
C GLY A 110 -6.30 -9.25 -17.27
N PHE A 111 -5.95 -10.41 -16.71
CA PHE A 111 -5.06 -11.36 -17.37
C PHE A 111 -5.73 -12.02 -18.59
N THR A 112 -5.08 -11.89 -19.77
CA THR A 112 -5.52 -12.51 -21.01
C THR A 112 -4.46 -13.46 -21.53
N PHE A 113 -4.77 -14.75 -21.66
CA PHE A 113 -3.90 -15.75 -22.28
C PHE A 113 -4.49 -16.18 -23.64
N ARG A 114 -3.68 -16.19 -24.70
CA ARG A 114 -4.13 -16.60 -26.04
C ARG A 114 -3.00 -17.22 -26.85
N ASN A 115 -3.33 -18.14 -27.77
CA ASN A 115 -2.35 -18.85 -28.61
C ASN A 115 -1.30 -19.63 -27.79
N GLY A 116 -1.75 -20.34 -26.74
CA GLY A 116 -0.91 -21.17 -25.87
C GLY A 116 -1.39 -22.60 -25.77
#